data_AF-A0A958EAC6-F1
#
_entry.id   AF-A0A958EAC6-F1
#
_cell.length_a   1.000
_cell.length_b   1.000
_cell.length_c   1.000
_cell.angle_alpha   90.00
_cell.angle_beta   90.00
_cell.angle_gamma   90.00
#
_symmetry.space_group_name_H-M   'P 1'
#
loop_
_entity.id
_entity.type
_entity.pdbx_description
1 polymer ?
#
loop_
_entity_poly.entity_id
_entity_poly.type
_entity_poly.pdbx_seq_one_letter_code
_entity_poly.pdbx_strand_id
1 'polypeptide(L)'
;MFGQKTTNWLNTQETIKACKYVILTLCVFNIITLLILVHESNKPPFVIRVEPHGESALVLANSPKAYPEQQEAVFFTEKFLDKLLAYNHETLEDDLSIALSYMTPTLKQEHIDSWKETGSLDKIKRAKFSTRLYFDKVVANQDEYGDFIVHFRFASETTREGKKEALIPFQGFVTLRATQRDMNNVYGLIVTNINVEEA
;
A
#
# COMPACT_ATOMS: atom_id res chain seq x y z
N MET A 1 -45.54 -53.20 19.30
CA MET A 1 -45.64 -52.20 18.21
C MET A 1 -45.66 -50.81 18.84
N PHE A 2 -44.52 -50.13 18.89
CA PHE A 2 -44.46 -48.73 19.30
C PHE A 2 -44.78 -47.86 18.09
N GLY A 3 -46.02 -47.37 18.01
CA GLY A 3 -46.41 -46.40 16.99
C GLY A 3 -45.66 -45.09 17.24
N GLN A 4 -44.72 -44.76 16.37
CA GLN A 4 -44.16 -43.41 16.27
C GLN A 4 -45.31 -42.43 16.02
N LYS A 5 -45.68 -41.64 17.03
CA LYS A 5 -46.44 -40.40 16.81
C LYS A 5 -45.50 -39.44 16.09
N THR A 6 -45.57 -39.43 14.77
CA THR A 6 -44.94 -38.40 13.95
C THR A 6 -45.58 -37.06 14.32
N THR A 7 -44.80 -36.25 15.00
CA THR A 7 -45.14 -34.92 15.52
C THR A 7 -45.42 -33.95 14.36
N ASN A 8 -46.68 -33.89 13.89
CA ASN A 8 -47.17 -32.96 12.85
C ASN A 8 -47.33 -31.50 13.30
N TRP A 9 -46.65 -31.05 14.38
CA TRP A 9 -46.76 -29.66 14.86
C TRP A 9 -46.02 -28.64 13.97
N LEU A 10 -45.15 -29.12 13.08
CA LEU A 10 -44.40 -28.29 12.13
C LEU A 10 -45.26 -27.74 10.97
N ASN A 11 -46.44 -28.33 10.71
CA ASN A 11 -47.32 -27.97 9.58
C ASN A 11 -48.58 -27.20 9.99
N THR A 12 -48.62 -26.60 11.18
CA THR A 12 -49.67 -25.64 11.51
C THR A 12 -49.37 -24.29 10.88
N GLN A 13 -50.41 -23.59 10.40
CA GLN A 13 -50.30 -22.26 9.79
C GLN A 13 -49.56 -21.27 10.70
N GLU A 14 -49.74 -21.39 12.01
CA GLU A 14 -49.08 -20.55 13.02
C GLU A 14 -47.57 -20.85 13.13
N THR A 15 -47.15 -22.11 13.07
CA THR A 15 -45.72 -22.47 13.04
C THR A 15 -45.06 -21.97 11.75
N ILE A 16 -45.75 -22.07 10.61
CA ILE A 16 -45.24 -21.55 9.33
C ILE A 16 -45.11 -20.02 9.37
N LYS A 17 -46.08 -19.29 9.94
CA LYS A 17 -45.98 -17.83 10.13
C LYS A 17 -44.83 -17.47 11.07
N ALA A 18 -44.70 -18.14 12.21
CA ALA A 18 -43.63 -17.91 13.16
C ALA A 18 -42.25 -18.13 12.52
N CYS A 19 -42.06 -19.24 11.78
CA CYS A 19 -40.83 -19.49 11.03
C CYS A 19 -40.53 -18.39 9.99
N LYS A 20 -41.55 -17.92 9.25
CA LYS A 20 -41.38 -16.81 8.29
C LYS A 20 -40.94 -15.52 8.99
N TYR A 21 -41.51 -15.19 10.15
CA TYR A 21 -41.09 -14.03 10.93
C TYR A 21 -39.67 -14.15 11.48
N VAL A 22 -39.29 -15.33 11.97
CA VAL A 22 -37.93 -15.58 12.47
C VAL A 22 -36.92 -15.48 11.32
N ILE A 23 -37.20 -16.08 10.17
CA ILE A 23 -36.35 -16.00 8.98
C ILE A 23 -36.24 -14.56 8.49
N LEU A 24 -37.35 -13.83 8.39
CA LEU A 24 -37.34 -12.42 7.97
C LEU A 24 -36.52 -11.55 8.92
N THR A 25 -36.69 -11.74 10.24
CA THR A 25 -35.93 -11.01 11.26
C THR A 25 -34.43 -11.33 11.16
N LEU A 26 -34.06 -12.59 10.95
CA LEU A 26 -32.66 -12.99 10.73
C LEU A 26 -32.10 -12.42 9.43
N CYS A 27 -32.87 -12.36 8.35
CA CYS A 27 -32.45 -11.72 7.10
C CYS A 27 -32.22 -10.22 7.29
N VAL A 28 -33.14 -9.51 7.94
CA VAL A 28 -32.97 -8.08 8.25
C VAL A 28 -31.76 -7.85 9.15
N PHE A 29 -31.59 -8.67 10.19
CA PHE A 29 -30.43 -8.59 11.08
C PHE A 29 -29.10 -8.79 10.32
N ASN A 30 -29.03 -9.76 9.41
CA ASN A 30 -27.84 -9.98 8.58
C ASN A 30 -27.57 -8.81 7.64
N ILE A 31 -28.61 -8.23 7.02
CA ILE A 31 -28.45 -7.04 6.17
C ILE A 31 -27.90 -5.87 6.97
N ILE A 32 -28.46 -5.58 8.15
CA ILE A 32 -27.99 -4.50 9.03
C ILE A 32 -26.53 -4.74 9.45
N THR A 33 -26.21 -5.97 9.84
CA THR A 33 -24.83 -6.33 10.25
C THR A 33 -23.85 -6.16 9.10
N LEU A 34 -24.23 -6.56 7.88
CA LEU A 34 -23.42 -6.37 6.68
C LEU A 34 -23.23 -4.88 6.37
N LEU A 35 -24.27 -4.06 6.49
CA LEU A 35 -24.18 -2.61 6.28
C LEU A 35 -23.24 -1.94 7.29
N ILE A 36 -23.30 -2.33 8.57
CA ILE A 36 -22.38 -1.85 9.59
C ILE A 36 -20.94 -2.27 9.25
N LEU A 37 -20.73 -3.52 8.84
CA LEU A 37 -19.40 -4.04 8.51
C LEU A 37 -18.81 -3.34 7.28
N VAL A 38 -19.62 -3.07 6.26
CA VAL A 38 -19.24 -2.27 5.08
C VAL A 38 -18.93 -0.82 5.46
N HIS A 39 -19.68 -0.23 6.39
CA HIS A 39 -19.41 1.13 6.85
C HIS A 39 -18.10 1.22 7.64
N GLU A 40 -17.86 0.27 8.54
CA GLU A 40 -16.63 0.20 9.35
C GLU A 40 -15.38 -0.09 8.51
N SER A 41 -15.50 -0.95 7.50
CA SER A 41 -14.37 -1.29 6.61
C SER A 41 -14.01 -0.17 5.62
N ASN A 42 -14.92 0.78 5.36
CA ASN A 42 -14.68 1.95 4.50
C ASN A 42 -14.28 3.22 5.28
N LYS A 43 -13.89 3.10 6.56
CA LYS A 43 -13.39 4.27 7.30
C LYS A 43 -12.13 4.80 6.61
N PRO A 44 -12.09 6.10 6.25
CA PRO A 44 -10.91 6.67 5.63
C PRO A 44 -9.72 6.57 6.59
N PRO A 45 -8.49 6.44 6.06
CA PRO A 45 -7.31 6.42 6.90
C PRO A 45 -7.24 7.71 7.74
N PHE A 46 -6.67 7.61 8.93
CA PHE A 46 -6.39 8.75 9.78
C PHE A 46 -4.88 8.90 9.97
N VAL A 47 -4.43 10.14 10.15
CA VAL A 47 -3.04 10.46 10.43
C VAL A 47 -2.96 10.96 11.87
N ILE A 48 -1.98 10.45 12.61
CA ILE A 48 -1.65 10.98 13.93
C ILE A 48 -0.60 12.06 13.71
N ARG A 49 -0.95 13.31 13.98
CA ARG A 49 -0.02 14.44 13.96
C ARG A 49 0.46 14.70 15.37
N VAL A 50 1.77 14.88 15.55
CA VAL A 50 2.34 15.32 16.83
C VAL A 50 2.61 16.81 16.72
N GLU A 51 1.90 17.60 17.52
CA GLU A 51 2.09 19.04 17.58
C GLU A 51 3.41 19.40 18.29
N PRO A 52 3.97 20.61 18.09
CA PRO A 52 5.25 21.02 18.67
C PRO A 52 5.32 20.91 20.21
N HIS A 53 4.17 20.90 20.89
CA HIS A 53 4.07 20.73 22.34
C HIS A 53 3.97 19.26 22.79
N GLY A 54 4.08 18.30 21.86
CA GLY A 54 4.01 16.86 22.13
C GLY A 54 2.59 16.29 22.20
N GLU A 55 1.56 17.10 21.94
CA GLU A 55 0.18 16.64 21.88
C GLU A 55 -0.08 15.91 20.56
N SER A 56 -0.74 14.76 20.62
CA SER A 56 -1.12 14.00 19.42
C SER A 56 -2.56 14.29 19.02
N ALA A 57 -2.76 14.71 17.78
CA ALA A 57 -4.06 14.97 17.19
C ALA A 57 -4.39 13.91 16.14
N LEU A 58 -5.58 13.31 16.25
CA LEU A 58 -6.14 12.48 15.19
C LEU A 58 -6.70 13.37 14.09
N VAL A 59 -6.13 13.25 12.90
CA VAL A 59 -6.52 14.03 11.72
C VAL A 59 -7.18 13.10 10.70
N LEU A 60 -8.42 13.41 10.33
CA LEU A 60 -9.14 12.72 9.27
C LEU A 60 -8.46 12.96 7.92
N ALA A 61 -8.35 11.94 7.05
CA ALA A 61 -7.71 12.03 5.74
C ALA A 61 -8.19 13.18 4.84
N ASN A 62 -9.45 13.61 4.99
CA ASN A 62 -10.03 14.68 4.17
C ASN A 62 -9.72 16.10 4.68
N SER A 63 -9.00 16.21 5.79
CA SER A 63 -8.60 17.50 6.35
C SER A 63 -7.37 18.04 5.62
N PRO A 64 -7.25 19.36 5.41
CA PRO A 64 -6.01 19.99 4.95
C PRO A 64 -4.79 19.64 5.83
N LYS A 65 -5.01 19.35 7.12
CA LYS A 65 -3.96 18.93 8.05
C LYS A 65 -3.44 17.50 7.79
N ALA A 66 -4.13 16.71 6.95
CA ALA A 66 -3.72 15.37 6.55
C ALA A 66 -2.83 15.36 5.31
N TYR A 67 -2.59 16.52 4.68
CA TYR A 67 -1.65 16.62 3.57
C TYR A 67 -0.25 16.17 4.01
N PRO A 68 0.50 15.48 3.14
CA PRO A 68 1.84 14.99 3.48
C PRO A 68 2.79 16.14 3.82
N GLU A 69 3.65 15.92 4.81
CA GLU A 69 4.74 16.82 5.17
C GLU A 69 6.07 16.36 4.56
N GLN A 70 7.08 17.23 4.56
CA GLN A 70 8.41 16.93 4.00
C GLN A 70 9.06 15.67 4.61
N GLN A 71 8.88 15.46 5.92
CA GLN A 71 9.41 14.26 6.60
C GLN A 71 8.72 12.98 6.11
N GLU A 72 7.42 13.06 5.83
CA GLU A 72 6.67 11.94 5.25
C GLU A 72 7.09 11.68 3.81
N ALA A 73 7.39 12.73 3.04
CA ALA A 73 7.94 12.59 1.69
C ALA A 73 9.30 11.89 1.71
N VAL A 74 10.20 12.24 2.65
CA VAL A 74 11.49 11.55 2.84
C VAL A 74 11.28 10.07 3.15
N PHE A 75 10.47 9.77 4.18
CA PHE A 75 10.20 8.39 4.59
C PHE A 75 9.54 7.57 3.47
N PHE A 76 8.58 8.17 2.77
CA PHE A 76 7.93 7.56 1.63
C PHE A 76 8.93 7.24 0.52
N THR A 77 9.81 8.17 0.17
CA THR A 77 10.83 7.96 -0.88
C THR A 77 11.78 6.81 -0.52
N GLU A 78 12.24 6.73 0.72
CA GLU A 78 13.09 5.61 1.17
C GLU A 78 12.36 4.27 1.00
N LYS A 79 11.10 4.17 1.44
CA LYS A 79 10.29 2.96 1.31
C LYS A 79 9.99 2.61 -0.14
N PHE A 80 9.69 3.61 -0.95
CA PHE A 80 9.42 3.43 -2.37
C PHE A 80 10.67 2.93 -3.11
N LEU A 81 11.84 3.54 -2.88
CA LEU A 81 13.09 3.13 -3.50
C LEU A 81 13.54 1.74 -3.01
N ASP A 82 13.35 1.41 -1.72
CA ASP A 82 13.56 0.06 -1.21
C ASP A 82 12.71 -0.95 -1.99
N LYS A 83 11.41 -0.70 -2.17
CA LYS A 83 10.53 -1.61 -2.91
C LYS A 83 10.85 -1.70 -4.39
N LEU A 84 11.32 -0.61 -5.00
CA LEU A 84 11.62 -0.54 -6.42
C LEU A 84 12.98 -1.15 -6.78
N LEU A 85 14.01 -0.94 -5.94
CA LEU A 85 15.42 -1.23 -6.27
C LEU A 85 16.09 -2.22 -5.30
N ALA A 86 15.58 -2.41 -4.08
CA ALA A 86 16.11 -3.40 -3.14
C ALA A 86 15.54 -4.78 -3.48
N TYR A 87 16.05 -5.40 -4.55
CA TYR A 87 15.53 -6.66 -5.02
C TYR A 87 15.67 -7.77 -3.98
N ASN A 88 14.62 -8.55 -3.79
CA ASN A 88 14.70 -9.85 -3.16
C ASN A 88 14.01 -10.86 -4.08
N HIS A 89 14.76 -11.85 -4.56
CA HIS A 89 14.24 -12.86 -5.48
C HIS A 89 12.96 -13.58 -5.00
N GLU A 90 12.71 -13.66 -3.68
CA GLU A 90 11.51 -14.28 -3.11
C GLU A 90 10.27 -13.36 -3.14
N THR A 91 10.46 -12.06 -2.93
CA THR A 91 9.37 -11.07 -2.80
C THR A 91 9.31 -10.09 -3.98
N LEU A 92 10.11 -10.32 -5.02
CA LEU A 92 10.31 -9.39 -6.13
C LEU A 92 9.00 -8.94 -6.79
N GLU A 93 8.08 -9.87 -7.06
CA GLU A 93 6.82 -9.52 -7.73
C GLU A 93 5.93 -8.65 -6.84
N ASP A 94 5.82 -8.99 -5.55
CA ASP A 94 5.01 -8.26 -4.59
C ASP A 94 5.59 -6.86 -4.33
N ASP A 95 6.90 -6.77 -4.13
CA ASP A 95 7.59 -5.51 -3.87
C ASP A 95 7.49 -4.55 -5.06
N LEU A 96 7.68 -5.06 -6.28
CA LEU A 96 7.53 -4.25 -7.49
C LEU A 96 6.07 -3.87 -7.73
N SER A 97 5.11 -4.78 -7.48
CA SER A 97 3.68 -4.46 -7.60
C SER A 97 3.30 -3.30 -6.68
N ILE A 98 3.80 -3.31 -5.44
CA ILE A 98 3.63 -2.22 -4.48
C ILE A 98 4.31 -0.94 -4.98
N ALA A 99 5.57 -0.99 -5.41
CA ALA A 99 6.28 0.20 -5.91
C ALA A 99 5.57 0.82 -7.12
N LEU A 100 5.14 0.00 -8.08
CA LEU A 100 4.39 0.46 -9.25
C LEU A 100 3.02 1.04 -8.89
N SER A 101 2.39 0.60 -7.79
CA SER A 101 1.10 1.18 -7.34
C SER A 101 1.23 2.64 -6.92
N TYR A 102 2.44 3.08 -6.56
CA TYR A 102 2.72 4.46 -6.18
C TYR A 102 3.10 5.38 -7.33
N MET A 103 3.19 4.87 -8.57
CA MET A 103 3.57 5.66 -9.74
C MET A 103 2.33 6.15 -10.50
N THR A 104 2.50 7.26 -11.24
CA THR A 104 1.51 7.65 -12.26
C THR A 104 1.38 6.56 -13.34
N PRO A 105 0.21 6.45 -14.02
CA PRO A 105 0.00 5.42 -15.05
C PRO A 105 1.05 5.45 -16.17
N THR A 106 1.46 6.64 -16.60
CA THR A 106 2.48 6.82 -17.65
C THR A 106 3.83 6.29 -17.19
N LEU A 107 4.33 6.74 -16.03
CA LEU A 107 5.62 6.31 -15.48
C LEU A 107 5.65 4.80 -15.19
N LYS A 108 4.54 4.27 -14.65
CA LYS A 108 4.37 2.83 -14.44
C LYS A 108 4.56 2.05 -15.74
N GLN A 109 3.94 2.51 -16.83
CA GLN A 109 4.03 1.84 -18.12
C GLN A 109 5.45 1.88 -18.69
N GLU A 110 6.13 3.02 -18.59
CA GLU A 110 7.53 3.19 -19.01
C GLU A 110 8.47 2.21 -18.28
N HIS A 111 8.32 2.05 -16.96
CA HIS A 111 9.10 1.08 -16.19
C HIS A 111 8.80 -0.37 -16.59
N ILE A 112 7.53 -0.72 -16.78
CA ILE A 112 7.12 -2.07 -17.21
C ILE A 112 7.74 -2.40 -18.57
N ASP A 113 7.70 -1.47 -19.51
CA ASP A 113 8.22 -1.68 -20.87
C ASP A 113 9.75 -1.79 -20.85
N SER A 114 10.43 -0.93 -20.09
CA SER A 114 11.88 -1.02 -19.87
C SER A 114 12.31 -2.39 -19.29
N TRP A 115 11.57 -2.93 -18.31
CA TRP A 115 11.86 -4.24 -17.74
C TRP A 115 11.62 -5.40 -18.71
N LYS A 116 10.58 -5.30 -19.55
CA LYS A 116 10.31 -6.29 -20.61
C LYS A 116 11.40 -6.29 -21.67
N GLU A 117 11.82 -5.11 -22.14
CA GLU A 117 12.86 -4.95 -23.15
C GLU A 117 14.22 -5.49 -22.67
N THR A 118 14.58 -5.20 -21.41
CA THR A 118 15.87 -5.61 -20.84
C THR A 118 15.90 -7.06 -20.34
N GLY A 119 14.72 -7.67 -20.13
CA GLY A 119 14.57 -8.98 -19.49
C GLY A 119 15.13 -9.02 -18.07
N SER A 120 15.16 -7.88 -17.38
CA SER A 120 15.85 -7.71 -16.09
C SER A 120 15.25 -8.56 -14.98
N LEU A 121 13.91 -8.66 -14.92
CA LEU A 121 13.20 -9.42 -13.90
C LEU A 121 13.54 -10.92 -13.96
N ASP A 122 13.59 -11.49 -15.16
CA ASP A 122 13.94 -12.90 -15.35
C ASP A 122 15.40 -13.19 -15.02
N LYS A 123 16.30 -12.21 -15.22
CA LYS A 123 17.70 -12.32 -14.81
C LYS A 123 17.82 -12.33 -13.30
N ILE A 124 17.11 -11.43 -12.61
CA ILE A 124 17.11 -11.33 -11.14
C ILE A 124 16.62 -12.64 -10.50
N LYS A 125 15.50 -13.17 -10.96
CA LYS A 125 14.94 -14.43 -10.43
C LYS A 125 15.85 -15.62 -10.65
N ARG A 126 16.40 -15.78 -11.86
CA ARG A 126 17.29 -16.93 -12.19
C ARG A 126 18.60 -16.88 -11.43
N ALA A 127 19.19 -15.69 -11.27
CA ALA A 127 20.46 -15.51 -10.57
C ALA A 127 20.32 -15.46 -9.04
N LYS A 128 19.09 -15.47 -8.51
CA LYS A 128 18.78 -15.33 -7.07
C LYS A 128 19.48 -14.12 -6.45
N PHE A 129 19.43 -12.98 -7.14
CA PHE A 129 19.99 -11.74 -6.62
C PHE A 129 19.17 -11.24 -5.43
N SER A 130 19.88 -10.74 -4.42
CA SER A 130 19.29 -9.88 -3.40
C SER A 130 20.09 -8.58 -3.35
N THR A 131 19.42 -7.43 -3.45
CA THR A 131 20.03 -6.11 -3.38
C THR A 131 19.52 -5.42 -2.13
N ARG A 132 20.43 -4.79 -1.39
CA ARG A 132 20.09 -3.93 -0.24
C ARG A 132 20.55 -2.52 -0.51
N LEU A 133 19.73 -1.55 -0.11
CA LEU A 133 20.05 -0.13 -0.23
C LEU A 133 20.51 0.42 1.13
N TYR A 134 21.45 1.34 1.08
CA TYR A 134 21.95 2.09 2.23
C TYR A 134 21.89 3.57 1.90
N PHE A 135 20.89 4.27 2.44
CA PHE A 135 20.71 5.70 2.23
C PHE A 135 21.74 6.50 3.04
N ASP A 136 22.46 7.38 2.35
CA ASP A 136 23.40 8.34 2.96
C ASP A 136 22.67 9.66 3.26
N LYS A 137 21.92 10.15 2.28
CA LYS A 137 21.21 11.42 2.38
C LYS A 137 19.90 11.36 1.59
N VAL A 138 18.81 11.78 2.22
CA VAL A 138 17.51 11.97 1.57
C VAL A 138 16.94 13.30 2.06
N VAL A 139 16.67 14.22 1.13
CA VAL A 139 16.19 15.57 1.43
C VAL A 139 15.02 15.90 0.53
N ALA A 140 13.87 16.19 1.13
CA ALA A 140 12.69 16.67 0.45
C ALA A 140 12.63 18.21 0.48
N ASN A 141 12.45 18.81 -0.69
CA ASN A 141 12.08 20.22 -0.83
C ASN A 141 10.72 20.30 -1.49
N GLN A 142 9.92 21.30 -1.13
CA GLN A 142 8.66 21.57 -1.82
C GLN A 142 8.90 22.63 -2.89
N ASP A 143 8.37 22.40 -4.08
CA ASP A 143 8.43 23.37 -5.18
C ASP A 143 7.33 24.43 -5.06
N GLU A 144 7.32 25.38 -6.00
CA GLU A 144 6.34 26.47 -6.05
C GLU A 144 4.90 25.98 -6.32
N TYR A 145 4.74 24.78 -6.88
CA TYR A 145 3.47 24.16 -7.21
C TYR A 145 2.94 23.24 -6.09
N GLY A 146 3.73 23.06 -5.03
CA GLY A 146 3.41 22.22 -3.90
C GLY A 146 3.80 20.75 -4.06
N ASP A 147 4.46 20.38 -5.17
CA ASP A 147 5.03 19.05 -5.38
C ASP A 147 6.35 18.93 -4.58
N PHE A 148 6.69 17.73 -4.12
CA PHE A 148 7.94 17.47 -3.42
C PHE A 148 9.00 16.97 -4.39
N ILE A 149 10.16 17.62 -4.38
CA ILE A 149 11.37 17.15 -5.06
C ILE A 149 12.28 16.57 -3.98
N VAL A 150 12.43 15.26 -4.00
CA VAL A 150 13.23 14.51 -3.03
C VAL A 150 14.54 14.10 -3.67
N HIS A 151 15.63 14.74 -3.26
CA HIS A 151 16.98 14.37 -3.67
C HIS A 151 17.51 13.28 -2.73
N PHE A 152 18.14 12.26 -3.30
CA PHE A 152 18.69 11.17 -2.52
C PHE A 152 20.07 10.74 -3.02
N ARG A 153 20.82 10.15 -2.09
CA ARG A 153 22.06 9.43 -2.32
C ARG A 153 22.03 8.14 -1.52
N PHE A 154 22.30 7.02 -2.17
CA PHE A 154 22.37 5.71 -1.52
C PHE A 154 23.49 4.87 -2.12
N ALA A 155 23.90 3.82 -1.43
CA ALA A 155 24.73 2.76 -1.98
C ALA A 155 23.92 1.46 -2.09
N SER A 156 24.08 0.71 -3.17
CA SER A 156 23.49 -0.61 -3.32
C SER A 156 24.54 -1.69 -3.07
N GLU A 157 24.17 -2.74 -2.34
CA GLU A 157 24.96 -3.95 -2.14
C GLU A 157 24.18 -5.13 -2.71
N THR A 158 24.70 -5.73 -3.78
CA THR A 158 24.11 -6.94 -4.35
C THR A 158 24.76 -8.16 -3.73
N THR A 159 23.95 -9.14 -3.36
CA THR A 159 24.38 -10.46 -2.91
C THR A 159 23.90 -11.50 -3.91
N ARG A 160 24.83 -12.34 -4.39
CA ARG A 160 24.57 -13.46 -5.27
C ARG A 160 25.09 -14.74 -4.64
N GLU A 161 24.22 -15.73 -4.43
CA GLU A 161 24.62 -17.04 -3.87
C GLU A 161 25.44 -16.93 -2.56
N GLY A 162 25.11 -15.95 -1.72
CA GLY A 162 25.79 -15.68 -0.44
C GLY A 162 27.10 -14.89 -0.56
N LYS A 163 27.54 -14.53 -1.76
CA LYS A 163 28.68 -13.61 -1.97
C LYS A 163 28.18 -12.18 -2.14
N LYS A 164 28.72 -11.29 -1.32
CA LYS A 164 28.49 -9.84 -1.42
C LYS A 164 29.35 -9.26 -2.54
N GLU A 165 28.74 -8.49 -3.42
CA GLU A 165 29.40 -7.69 -4.43
C GLU A 165 29.80 -6.32 -3.86
N ALA A 166 30.49 -5.51 -4.66
CA ALA A 166 30.91 -4.18 -4.25
C ALA A 166 29.70 -3.27 -3.99
N LEU A 167 29.87 -2.33 -3.05
CA LEU A 167 28.91 -1.25 -2.83
C LEU A 167 29.01 -0.27 -4.00
N ILE A 168 27.91 -0.08 -4.72
CA ILE A 168 27.84 0.84 -5.87
C ILE A 168 27.05 2.09 -5.43
N PRO A 169 27.64 3.29 -5.50
CA PRO A 169 26.96 4.51 -5.11
C PRO A 169 26.02 5.01 -6.22
N PHE A 170 24.85 5.50 -5.80
CA PHE A 170 23.85 6.10 -6.67
C PHE A 170 23.40 7.44 -6.09
N GLN A 171 22.97 8.33 -6.98
CA GLN A 171 22.32 9.58 -6.64
C GLN A 171 21.19 9.86 -7.60
N GLY A 172 20.24 10.71 -7.19
CA GLY A 172 19.13 11.04 -8.05
C GLY A 172 18.08 11.89 -7.35
N PHE A 173 16.90 11.94 -7.97
CA PHE A 173 15.75 12.60 -7.40
C PHE A 173 14.43 11.89 -7.76
N VAL A 174 13.45 12.03 -6.88
CA VAL A 174 12.06 11.64 -7.12
C VAL A 174 11.19 12.89 -7.02
N THR A 175 10.30 13.08 -7.98
CA THR A 175 9.23 14.08 -7.88
C THR A 175 7.96 13.39 -7.39
N LEU A 176 7.39 13.94 -6.31
CA LEU A 176 6.18 13.44 -5.67
C LEU A 176 5.09 14.50 -5.74
N ARG A 177 3.89 14.08 -6.10
CA ARG A 177 2.70 14.92 -6.01
C ARG A 177 1.88 14.52 -4.79
N ALA A 178 1.41 15.50 -4.04
CA ALA A 178 0.47 15.27 -2.95
C ALA A 178 -0.92 14.93 -3.52
N THR A 179 -1.52 13.85 -3.00
CA THR A 179 -2.87 13.41 -3.34
C THR A 179 -3.68 13.20 -2.07
N GLN A 180 -5.00 13.11 -2.22
CA GLN A 180 -5.85 12.70 -1.10
C GLN A 180 -5.47 11.27 -0.65
N ARG A 181 -5.43 11.05 0.67
CA ARG A 181 -5.15 9.74 1.25
C ARG A 181 -6.37 8.85 1.14
N ASP A 182 -6.15 7.59 0.79
CA ASP A 182 -7.17 6.54 0.79
C ASP A 182 -6.58 5.20 1.25
N MET A 183 -7.39 4.15 1.26
CA MET A 183 -6.97 2.81 1.73
C MET A 183 -5.86 2.19 0.85
N ASN A 184 -5.73 2.63 -0.40
CA ASN A 184 -4.71 2.14 -1.33
C ASN A 184 -3.45 3.03 -1.32
N ASN A 185 -3.61 4.32 -1.02
CA ASN A 185 -2.54 5.29 -0.89
C ASN A 185 -2.62 6.01 0.47
N VAL A 186 -2.19 5.29 1.51
CA VAL A 186 -2.16 5.80 2.90
C VAL A 186 -1.19 6.97 3.08
N TYR A 187 -0.19 7.09 2.21
CA TYR A 187 0.80 8.16 2.25
C TYR A 187 0.28 9.45 1.63
N GLY A 188 -0.69 9.37 0.71
CA GLY A 188 -1.19 10.54 -0.02
C GLY A 188 -0.12 11.14 -0.93
N LEU A 189 0.78 10.30 -1.44
CA LEU A 189 1.88 10.70 -2.31
C LEU A 189 1.86 9.80 -3.55
N ILE A 190 2.09 10.40 -4.72
CA ILE A 190 2.25 9.68 -5.98
C ILE A 190 3.53 10.12 -6.67
N VAL A 191 4.27 9.15 -7.21
CA VAL A 191 5.53 9.37 -7.93
C VAL A 191 5.21 9.77 -9.36
N THR A 192 5.61 10.98 -9.73
CA THR A 192 5.41 11.54 -11.07
C THR A 192 6.65 11.43 -11.94
N ASN A 193 7.83 11.44 -11.32
CA ASN A 193 9.10 11.29 -12.01
C ASN A 193 10.14 10.65 -11.08
N ILE A 194 11.06 9.88 -11.66
CA ILE A 194 12.21 9.29 -10.97
C ILE A 194 13.41 9.33 -11.91
N ASN A 195 14.53 9.80 -11.38
CA ASN A 195 15.83 9.70 -12.03
C ASN A 195 16.82 9.13 -11.00
N VAL A 196 17.57 8.11 -11.44
CA VAL A 196 18.59 7.43 -10.64
C VAL A 196 19.81 7.24 -11.54
N GLU A 197 20.96 7.71 -11.10
CA GLU A 197 22.21 7.64 -11.82
C GLU A 197 23.32 7.11 -10.89
N GLU A 198 24.25 6.33 -11.45
CA GLU A 198 25.45 5.88 -10.74
C GLU A 198 26.36 7.09 -10.49
N ALA A 199 26.86 7.23 -9.26
CA ALA A 199 27.54 8.44 -8.76
C ALA A 199 29.07 8.43 -8.89
#